data_AF-A0A090MSG2-F1
#
_entry.id   AF-A0A090MSG2-F1
#
_cell.length_a   1.000
_cell.length_b   1.000
_cell.length_c   1.000
_cell.angle_alpha   90.00
_cell.angle_beta   90.00
_cell.angle_gamma   90.00
#
_symmetry.space_group_name_H-M   'P 1'
#
loop_
_entity.id
_entity.type
_entity.pdbx_description
1 polymer ?
#
loop_
_entity_poly.entity_id
_entity_poly.type
_entity_poly.pdbx_seq_one_letter_code
_entity_poly.pdbx_strand_id
1 'polypeptide(L)'
;MIIVIVVIFLFLASLRSVIIPVVTIPLSLIGVCSLMLLAGFSINLLTLLAMVLAIGLVVDDAIVVVENIHRHLEEGKSPVQASMIGAREIVGPVISMTITLAAVYAPIGFLGGVTGALFREFAFTLAGSVIMSGIIALTLSPMMCSILLTHVEQGWFARKVDAVFRSVTDWYGNRLDRSLDYRPITALFALVILFLVGFLYTHSKAELAPEEDQGILFSLTKAPKYANIDYVNYYGDQLGKVFGSFPETDLTFVLNGTPVANQGIAGMILKPWDERKRSSTAMKQEVQGAVSKITGTQAFVFNLPALPGGPGGLPVQMVINSTSDFRQVYQEMEKLKAAARKSGLFIVSDSDLAFDQPVCG
;
A
#
# COMPACT_ATOMS: atom_id res chain seq x y z
N MET A 1 13.37 -4.78 -10.07
CA MET A 1 14.65 -5.50 -10.32
C MET A 1 15.71 -4.61 -10.96
N ILE A 2 15.46 -3.93 -12.08
CA ILE A 2 16.49 -3.13 -12.78
C ILE A 2 17.17 -2.11 -11.85
N ILE A 3 16.38 -1.34 -11.08
CA ILE A 3 16.93 -0.36 -10.12
C ILE A 3 17.88 -1.04 -9.13
N VAL A 4 17.48 -2.18 -8.57
CA VAL A 4 18.30 -2.93 -7.61
C VAL A 4 19.60 -3.42 -8.26
N ILE A 5 19.55 -3.94 -9.48
CA ILE A 5 20.74 -4.38 -10.23
C ILE A 5 21.71 -3.22 -10.48
N VAL A 6 21.17 -2.05 -10.88
CA VAL A 6 21.98 -0.84 -11.12
C VAL A 6 22.66 -0.39 -9.83
N VAL A 7 21.93 -0.39 -8.71
CA VAL A 7 22.49 -0.05 -7.40
C VAL A 7 23.59 -1.04 -7.01
N ILE A 8 23.34 -2.35 -7.07
CA ILE A 8 24.36 -3.37 -6.76
C ILE A 8 25.61 -3.21 -7.64
N PHE A 9 25.42 -2.93 -8.93
CA PHE A 9 26.54 -2.69 -9.83
C PHE A 9 27.36 -1.46 -9.45
N LEU A 10 26.70 -0.38 -8.99
CA LEU A 10 27.39 0.81 -8.47
C LEU A 10 28.20 0.51 -7.21
N PHE A 11 27.75 -0.40 -6.35
CA PHE A 11 28.46 -0.78 -5.13
C PHE A 11 29.62 -1.76 -5.37
N LEU A 12 29.37 -2.84 -6.11
CA LEU A 12 30.34 -3.92 -6.30
C LEU A 12 31.30 -3.69 -7.48
N ALA A 13 30.96 -2.77 -8.40
CA ALA A 13 31.72 -2.42 -9.60
C ALA A 13 32.19 -3.63 -10.45
N SER A 14 31.51 -4.77 -10.30
CA SER A 14 31.88 -6.08 -10.82
C SER A 14 30.62 -6.77 -11.36
N LEU A 15 30.57 -7.00 -12.67
CA LEU A 15 29.45 -7.71 -13.29
C LEU A 15 29.30 -9.14 -12.75
N ARG A 16 30.41 -9.79 -12.37
CA ARG A 16 30.38 -11.16 -11.84
C ARG A 16 29.73 -11.23 -10.47
N SER A 17 30.01 -10.25 -9.61
CA SER A 17 29.42 -10.17 -8.28
C SER A 17 27.92 -9.85 -8.35
N VAL A 18 27.49 -9.05 -9.34
CA VAL A 18 26.08 -8.71 -9.57
C VAL A 18 25.24 -9.92 -10.01
N ILE A 19 25.82 -10.88 -10.74
CA ILE A 19 25.10 -12.08 -11.19
C ILE A 19 24.55 -12.89 -10.01
N ILE A 20 25.23 -12.87 -8.86
CA ILE A 20 24.84 -13.67 -7.70
C ILE A 20 23.47 -13.21 -7.17
N PRO A 21 23.26 -11.94 -6.76
CA PRO A 21 21.92 -11.44 -6.44
C PRO A 21 20.89 -11.59 -7.57
N VAL A 22 21.30 -11.45 -8.84
CA VAL A 22 20.38 -11.58 -9.98
C VAL A 22 19.77 -12.99 -10.07
N VAL A 23 20.50 -14.02 -9.67
CA VAL A 23 20.02 -15.42 -9.66
C VAL A 23 19.30 -15.75 -8.36
N THR A 24 19.72 -15.19 -7.23
CA THR A 24 19.08 -15.49 -5.93
C THR A 24 17.68 -14.87 -5.82
N ILE A 25 17.45 -13.67 -6.37
CA ILE A 25 16.13 -13.01 -6.27
C ILE A 25 15.01 -13.87 -6.88
N PRO A 26 15.07 -14.31 -8.16
CA PRO A 26 14.00 -15.12 -8.74
C PRO A 26 13.83 -16.45 -8.01
N LEU A 27 14.93 -17.06 -7.55
CA LEU A 27 14.86 -18.33 -6.82
C LEU A 27 14.14 -18.18 -5.48
N SER A 28 14.41 -17.10 -4.74
CA SER A 28 13.70 -16.78 -3.49
C SER A 28 12.22 -16.50 -3.73
N LEU A 29 11.89 -15.79 -4.82
CA LEU A 29 10.50 -15.53 -5.21
C LEU A 29 9.75 -16.82 -5.59
N ILE A 30 10.39 -17.73 -6.34
CA ILE A 30 9.80 -19.04 -6.66
C ILE A 30 9.64 -19.88 -5.38
N GLY A 31 10.62 -19.80 -4.47
CA GLY A 31 10.59 -20.44 -3.17
C GLY A 31 9.38 -19.99 -2.33
N VAL A 32 9.14 -18.68 -2.22
CA VAL A 32 7.98 -18.18 -1.47
C VAL A 32 6.66 -18.48 -2.19
N CYS A 33 6.59 -18.42 -3.52
CA CYS A 33 5.40 -18.85 -4.26
C CYS A 33 5.03 -20.31 -3.96
N SER A 34 6.04 -21.18 -3.79
CA SER A 34 5.84 -22.57 -3.40
C SER A 34 5.29 -22.68 -1.97
N LEU A 35 5.82 -21.88 -1.03
CA LEU A 35 5.29 -21.82 0.34
C LEU A 35 3.86 -21.27 0.40
N MET A 36 3.55 -20.25 -0.39
CA MET A 36 2.20 -19.70 -0.50
C MET A 36 1.21 -20.76 -1.03
N LEU A 37 1.62 -21.52 -2.05
CA LEU A 37 0.81 -22.60 -2.60
C LEU A 37 0.52 -23.68 -1.54
N LEU A 38 1.53 -24.05 -0.72
CA LEU A 38 1.37 -24.99 0.39
C LEU A 38 0.45 -24.45 1.49
N ALA A 39 0.47 -23.14 1.74
CA ALA A 39 -0.41 -22.47 2.70
C ALA A 39 -1.83 -22.20 2.16
N GLY A 40 -2.08 -22.49 0.87
CA GLY A 40 -3.37 -22.23 0.21
C GLY A 40 -3.66 -20.75 -0.03
N PHE A 41 -2.63 -19.90 -0.13
CA PHE A 41 -2.80 -18.47 -0.42
C PHE A 41 -2.91 -18.22 -1.92
N SER A 42 -3.59 -17.12 -2.26
CA SER A 42 -3.80 -16.68 -3.63
C SER A 42 -2.76 -15.66 -4.07
N ILE A 43 -2.60 -15.46 -5.38
CA ILE A 43 -1.86 -14.30 -5.90
C ILE A 43 -2.86 -13.16 -6.05
N ASN A 44 -2.74 -12.15 -5.20
CA ASN A 44 -3.51 -10.91 -5.23
C ASN A 44 -2.60 -9.68 -5.08
N LEU A 45 -3.20 -8.50 -5.06
CA LEU A 45 -2.50 -7.22 -4.95
C LEU A 45 -1.61 -7.13 -3.70
N LEU A 46 -2.08 -7.65 -2.56
CA LEU A 46 -1.33 -7.60 -1.30
C LEU A 46 -0.15 -8.56 -1.32
N THR A 47 -0.31 -9.77 -1.86
CA THR A 47 0.81 -10.70 -2.00
C THR A 47 1.82 -10.23 -3.05
N LEU A 48 1.37 -9.55 -4.11
CA LEU A 48 2.25 -8.92 -5.10
C LEU A 48 3.04 -7.78 -4.48
N LEU A 49 2.38 -6.95 -3.67
CA LEU A 49 3.05 -5.90 -2.89
C LEU A 49 4.11 -6.49 -1.95
N ALA A 50 3.77 -7.57 -1.24
CA ALA A 50 4.73 -8.29 -0.38
C ALA A 50 5.93 -8.81 -1.18
N MET A 51 5.72 -9.41 -2.36
CA MET A 51 6.80 -9.87 -3.24
C MET A 51 7.67 -8.73 -3.76
N VAL A 52 7.08 -7.57 -4.10
CA VAL A 52 7.85 -6.39 -4.54
C VAL A 52 8.73 -5.86 -3.41
N LEU A 53 8.20 -5.75 -2.19
CA LEU A 53 8.97 -5.37 -1.01
C LEU A 53 10.06 -6.40 -0.67
N ALA A 54 9.73 -7.68 -0.81
CA ALA A 54 10.65 -8.79 -0.59
C ALA A 54 11.87 -8.71 -1.50
N ILE A 55 11.78 -8.17 -2.73
CA ILE A 55 12.96 -8.02 -3.60
C ILE A 55 14.07 -7.21 -2.91
N GLY A 56 13.74 -6.18 -2.14
CA GLY A 56 14.76 -5.43 -1.38
C GLY A 56 15.37 -6.28 -0.27
N LEU A 57 14.50 -6.87 0.57
CA LEU A 57 14.91 -7.66 1.73
C LEU A 57 15.71 -8.91 1.36
N VAL A 58 15.33 -9.58 0.27
CA VAL A 58 16.00 -10.80 -0.23
C VAL A 58 17.42 -10.50 -0.71
N VAL A 59 17.60 -9.29 -1.26
CA VAL A 59 18.87 -8.89 -1.83
C VAL A 59 19.88 -8.55 -0.76
N ASP A 60 19.44 -7.99 0.36
CA ASP A 60 20.31 -7.64 1.48
C ASP A 60 21.11 -8.85 1.98
N ASP A 61 20.46 -10.01 2.18
CA ASP A 61 21.17 -11.23 2.63
C ASP A 61 22.25 -11.67 1.65
N ALA A 62 21.93 -11.68 0.35
CA ALA A 62 22.86 -12.09 -0.68
C ALA A 62 24.02 -11.10 -0.84
N ILE A 63 23.75 -9.79 -0.74
CA ILE A 63 24.78 -8.74 -0.80
C ILE A 63 25.74 -8.88 0.37
N VAL A 64 25.24 -9.00 1.60
CA VAL A 64 26.10 -9.07 2.81
C VAL A 64 27.05 -10.27 2.73
N VAL A 65 26.58 -11.41 2.21
CA VAL A 65 27.43 -12.59 1.98
C VAL A 65 28.47 -12.31 0.89
N VAL A 66 28.06 -11.78 -0.26
CA VAL A 66 28.97 -11.49 -1.39
C VAL A 66 30.02 -10.45 -1.01
N GLU A 67 29.64 -9.38 -0.31
CA GLU A 67 30.53 -8.31 0.15
C GLU A 67 31.57 -8.85 1.13
N ASN A 68 31.15 -9.66 2.11
CA ASN A 68 32.09 -10.24 3.07
C ASN A 68 33.08 -11.20 2.39
N ILE A 69 32.62 -12.00 1.43
CA ILE A 69 33.48 -12.87 0.64
C ILE A 69 34.44 -12.03 -0.22
N HIS A 70 33.95 -10.95 -0.83
CA HIS A 70 34.76 -10.04 -1.63
C HIS A 70 35.90 -9.42 -0.80
N ARG A 71 35.62 -8.96 0.42
CA ARG A 71 36.65 -8.48 1.36
C ARG A 71 37.76 -9.51 1.59
N HIS A 72 37.39 -10.78 1.80
CA HIS A 72 38.36 -11.86 1.97
C HIS A 72 39.16 -12.19 0.69
N LEU A 73 38.57 -11.99 -0.50
CA LEU A 73 39.32 -12.06 -1.76
C LEU A 73 40.33 -10.91 -1.88
N GLU A 74 39.99 -9.69 -1.47
CA GLU A 74 40.91 -8.54 -1.49
C GLU A 74 42.08 -8.70 -0.50
N GLU A 75 41.87 -9.42 0.60
CA GLU A 75 42.93 -9.85 1.52
C GLU A 75 43.86 -10.93 0.92
N GLY A 76 43.62 -11.39 -0.31
CA GLY A 76 44.47 -12.33 -1.05
C GLY A 76 44.14 -13.81 -0.84
N LYS A 77 42.97 -14.14 -0.26
CA LYS A 77 42.55 -15.54 -0.07
C LYS A 77 41.96 -16.10 -1.37
N SER A 78 42.21 -17.39 -1.64
CA SER A 78 41.60 -18.07 -2.80
C SER A 78 40.06 -18.01 -2.75
N PRO A 79 39.34 -17.98 -3.89
CA PRO A 79 37.88 -17.83 -3.92
C PRO A 79 37.13 -18.86 -3.06
N VAL A 80 37.59 -20.11 -3.04
CA VAL A 80 37.01 -21.18 -2.21
C VAL A 80 37.23 -20.90 -0.73
N GLN A 81 38.46 -20.53 -0.35
CA GLN A 81 38.80 -20.21 1.04
C GLN A 81 38.06 -18.96 1.54
N ALA A 82 38.03 -17.90 0.72
CA ALA A 82 37.29 -16.68 0.99
C ALA A 82 35.79 -16.95 1.15
N SER A 83 35.21 -17.81 0.31
CA SER A 83 33.79 -18.19 0.41
C SER A 83 33.48 -18.96 1.69
N MET A 84 34.34 -19.90 2.10
CA MET A 84 34.13 -20.66 3.33
C MET A 84 34.26 -19.79 4.59
N ILE A 85 35.29 -18.95 4.65
CA ILE A 85 35.52 -18.06 5.80
C ILE A 85 34.43 -16.99 5.84
N GLY A 86 34.17 -16.34 4.70
CA GLY A 86 33.18 -15.28 4.58
C GLY A 86 31.78 -15.77 4.93
N ALA A 87 31.38 -16.97 4.50
CA ALA A 87 30.11 -17.56 4.88
C ALA A 87 30.04 -17.84 6.39
N ARG A 88 31.08 -18.44 6.99
CA ARG A 88 31.10 -18.76 8.43
C ARG A 88 30.95 -17.54 9.33
N GLU A 89 31.53 -16.41 8.95
CA GLU A 89 31.39 -15.15 9.68
C GLU A 89 29.97 -14.56 9.61
N ILE A 90 29.29 -14.76 8.47
CA ILE A 90 28.02 -14.10 8.16
C ILE A 90 26.79 -14.96 8.52
N VAL A 91 26.96 -16.26 8.78
CA VAL A 91 25.86 -17.15 9.23
C VAL A 91 25.09 -16.57 10.41
N GLY A 92 25.78 -16.10 11.46
CA GLY A 92 25.14 -15.51 12.64
C GLY A 92 24.30 -14.27 12.32
N PRO A 93 24.90 -13.24 11.68
CA PRO A 93 24.18 -12.05 11.23
C PRO A 93 22.96 -12.35 10.34
N VAL A 94 23.09 -13.19 9.31
CA VAL A 94 21.98 -13.48 8.37
C VAL A 94 20.83 -14.21 9.07
N ILE A 95 21.14 -15.20 9.90
CA ILE A 95 20.11 -15.89 10.69
C ILE A 95 19.41 -14.91 11.64
N SER A 96 20.17 -14.02 12.29
CA SER A 96 19.59 -13.02 13.19
C SER A 96 18.65 -12.07 12.44
N MET A 97 19.09 -11.51 11.31
CA MET A 97 18.27 -10.61 10.49
C MET A 97 16.99 -11.31 10.01
N THR A 98 17.12 -12.55 9.52
CA THR A 98 16.00 -13.38 9.06
C THR A 98 14.98 -13.60 10.18
N ILE A 99 15.43 -14.00 11.38
CA ILE A 99 14.56 -14.26 12.52
C ILE A 99 13.91 -12.97 13.02
N THR A 100 14.65 -11.86 13.09
CA THR A 100 14.09 -10.57 13.53
C THR A 100 12.98 -10.10 12.61
N LEU A 101 13.16 -10.16 11.28
CA LEU A 101 12.12 -9.81 10.33
C LEU A 101 10.92 -10.76 10.44
N ALA A 102 11.17 -12.07 10.48
CA ALA A 102 10.10 -13.05 10.66
C ALA A 102 9.31 -12.81 11.96
N ALA A 103 9.98 -12.47 13.07
CA ALA A 103 9.35 -12.20 14.35
C ALA A 103 8.53 -10.90 14.37
N VAL A 104 8.89 -9.89 13.57
CA VAL A 104 8.11 -8.65 13.43
C VAL A 104 6.84 -8.89 12.60
N TYR A 105 6.93 -9.70 11.54
CA TYR A 105 5.79 -9.92 10.63
C TYR A 105 4.86 -11.07 11.06
N ALA A 106 5.36 -12.11 11.73
CA ALA A 106 4.54 -13.25 12.14
C ALA A 106 3.31 -12.85 12.99
N PRO A 107 3.40 -11.94 13.98
CA PRO A 107 2.23 -11.49 14.76
C PRO A 107 1.11 -10.88 13.91
N ILE A 108 1.45 -10.22 12.79
CA ILE A 108 0.49 -9.59 11.89
C ILE A 108 -0.43 -10.64 11.26
N GLY A 109 0.11 -11.84 10.97
CA GLY A 109 -0.65 -12.96 10.44
C GLY A 109 -1.72 -13.53 11.37
N PHE A 110 -1.66 -13.20 12.67
CA PHE A 110 -2.62 -13.63 13.69
C PHE A 110 -3.66 -12.56 14.03
N LEU A 111 -3.64 -11.41 13.35
CA LEU A 111 -4.66 -10.38 13.52
C LEU A 111 -6.01 -10.89 13.00
N GLY A 112 -7.08 -10.57 13.74
CA GLY A 112 -8.46 -10.89 13.35
C GLY A 112 -9.13 -9.78 12.52
N GLY A 113 -10.37 -10.02 12.12
CA GLY A 113 -11.20 -9.07 11.37
C GLY A 113 -10.80 -8.91 9.91
N VAL A 114 -11.41 -7.92 9.24
CA VAL A 114 -11.18 -7.64 7.80
C VAL A 114 -9.73 -7.25 7.54
N THR A 115 -9.17 -6.39 8.39
CA THR A 115 -7.74 -6.00 8.33
C THR A 115 -6.84 -7.22 8.50
N GLY A 116 -7.12 -8.09 9.46
CA GLY A 116 -6.35 -9.31 9.67
C GLY A 116 -6.37 -10.24 8.46
N ALA A 117 -7.55 -10.47 7.87
CA ALA A 117 -7.69 -11.33 6.69
C ALA A 117 -6.86 -10.81 5.48
N LEU A 118 -6.87 -9.50 5.25
CA LEU A 118 -6.12 -8.85 4.18
C LEU A 118 -4.60 -8.92 4.42
N PHE A 119 -4.15 -8.58 5.64
CA PHE A 119 -2.73 -8.53 5.95
C PHE A 119 -2.11 -9.90 6.27
N ARG A 120 -2.92 -10.94 6.48
CA ARG A 120 -2.43 -12.31 6.73
C ARG A 120 -1.60 -12.81 5.56
N GLU A 121 -2.15 -12.75 4.35
CA GLU A 121 -1.45 -13.22 3.15
C GLU A 121 -0.19 -12.38 2.87
N PHE A 122 -0.27 -11.08 3.09
CA PHE A 122 0.89 -10.17 3.02
C PHE A 122 2.00 -10.59 4.00
N ALA A 123 1.67 -10.76 5.28
CA ALA A 123 2.63 -11.01 6.34
C ALA A 123 3.35 -12.36 6.18
N PHE A 124 2.61 -13.43 5.88
CA PHE A 124 3.21 -14.75 5.66
C PHE A 124 4.01 -14.83 4.36
N THR A 125 3.58 -14.13 3.30
CA THR A 125 4.38 -14.02 2.07
C THR A 125 5.70 -13.33 2.35
N LEU A 126 5.69 -12.20 3.06
CA LEU A 126 6.91 -11.46 3.38
C LEU A 126 7.82 -12.29 4.31
N ALA A 127 7.30 -12.83 5.41
CA ALA A 127 8.07 -13.67 6.33
C ALA A 127 8.65 -14.92 5.63
N GLY A 128 7.85 -15.60 4.81
CA GLY A 128 8.30 -16.75 4.02
C GLY A 128 9.39 -16.36 3.02
N SER A 129 9.27 -15.19 2.37
CA SER A 129 10.28 -14.72 1.41
C SER A 129 11.64 -14.46 2.06
N VAL A 130 11.66 -13.90 3.28
CA VAL A 130 12.90 -13.61 4.02
C VAL A 130 13.54 -14.91 4.53
N ILE A 131 12.74 -15.87 4.99
CA ILE A 131 13.25 -17.19 5.40
C ILE A 131 13.86 -17.93 4.20
N MET A 132 13.17 -17.95 3.06
CA MET A 132 13.69 -18.55 1.83
C MET A 132 14.94 -17.84 1.34
N SER A 133 14.98 -16.51 1.42
CA SER A 133 16.17 -15.71 1.14
C SER A 133 17.36 -16.13 1.98
N GLY A 134 17.22 -16.17 3.31
CA GLY A 134 18.31 -16.55 4.21
C GLY A 134 18.85 -17.94 3.90
N ILE A 135 17.98 -18.91 3.58
CA ILE A 135 18.40 -20.26 3.16
C ILE A 135 19.22 -20.19 1.86
N ILE A 136 18.74 -19.49 0.84
CA ILE A 136 19.42 -19.34 -0.44
C ILE A 136 20.74 -18.55 -0.29
N ALA A 137 20.73 -17.52 0.54
CA ALA A 137 21.87 -16.66 0.82
C ALA A 137 23.01 -17.44 1.49
N LEU A 138 22.71 -18.35 2.42
CA LEU A 138 23.72 -19.14 3.12
C LEU A 138 24.17 -20.41 2.37
N THR A 139 23.40 -20.85 1.37
CA THR A 139 23.71 -22.07 0.61
C THR A 139 24.24 -21.75 -0.79
N LEU A 140 23.43 -21.07 -1.61
CA LEU A 140 23.72 -20.82 -3.01
C LEU A 140 24.76 -19.70 -3.19
N SER A 141 24.66 -18.62 -2.43
CA SER A 141 25.54 -17.45 -2.63
C SER A 141 27.03 -17.77 -2.40
N PRO A 142 27.45 -18.47 -1.32
CA PRO A 142 28.84 -18.85 -1.13
C PRO A 142 29.32 -19.84 -2.19
N MET A 143 28.46 -20.76 -2.62
CA MET A 143 28.79 -21.71 -3.69
C MET A 143 29.06 -20.97 -5.00
N MET A 144 28.17 -20.06 -5.39
CA MET A 144 28.34 -19.23 -6.59
C MET A 144 29.56 -18.33 -6.48
N CYS A 145 29.82 -17.73 -5.31
CA CYS A 145 31.02 -16.93 -5.07
C CYS A 145 32.29 -17.74 -5.31
N SER A 146 32.34 -18.99 -4.84
CA SER A 146 33.54 -19.83 -4.94
C SER A 146 33.91 -20.20 -6.37
N ILE A 147 32.94 -20.16 -7.29
CA ILE A 147 33.10 -20.50 -8.71
C ILE A 147 33.27 -19.26 -9.59
N LEU A 148 32.47 -18.21 -9.34
CA LEU A 148 32.35 -17.06 -10.24
C LEU A 148 33.29 -15.91 -9.87
N LEU A 149 33.63 -15.75 -8.58
CA LEU A 149 34.54 -14.70 -8.16
C LEU A 149 35.97 -15.12 -8.42
N THR A 150 36.68 -14.26 -9.14
CA THR A 150 38.12 -14.39 -9.39
C THR A 150 38.83 -13.15 -8.87
N HIS A 151 40.13 -13.24 -8.62
CA HIS A 151 40.96 -12.04 -8.40
C HIS A 151 40.98 -11.26 -9.72
N VAL A 152 40.13 -10.25 -9.86
CA VAL A 152 40.15 -9.35 -11.02
C VAL A 152 40.75 -8.04 -10.56
N GLU A 153 41.76 -7.55 -11.26
CA GLU A 153 42.28 -6.20 -11.06
C GLU A 153 41.13 -5.20 -11.22
N GLN A 154 40.92 -4.38 -10.19
CA GLN A 154 39.86 -3.39 -10.19
C GLN A 154 40.02 -2.41 -11.37
N GLY A 155 38.98 -2.31 -12.21
CA GLY A 155 38.89 -1.33 -13.28
C GLY A 155 38.91 0.11 -12.74
N TRP A 156 39.14 1.09 -13.61
CA TRP A 156 39.23 2.52 -13.22
C TRP A 156 37.96 3.02 -12.49
N PHE A 157 36.80 2.48 -12.84
CA PHE A 157 35.52 2.80 -12.21
C PHE A 157 35.45 2.28 -10.78
N ALA A 158 35.81 1.00 -10.56
CA ALA A 158 35.85 0.37 -9.24
C ALA A 158 36.77 1.15 -8.28
N ARG A 159 37.98 1.51 -8.72
CA ARG A 159 38.91 2.31 -7.89
C ARG A 159 38.35 3.67 -7.50
N LYS A 160 37.60 4.33 -8.39
CA LYS A 160 36.97 5.63 -8.12
C LYS A 160 35.85 5.48 -7.09
N VAL A 161 35.03 4.44 -7.23
CA VAL A 161 33.97 4.09 -6.28
C VAL A 161 34.59 3.82 -4.91
N ASP A 162 35.61 2.96 -4.83
CA ASP A 162 36.32 2.64 -3.59
C ASP A 162 36.93 3.87 -2.91
N ALA A 163 37.54 4.78 -3.68
CA ALA A 163 38.09 6.01 -3.14
C ALA A 163 37.01 6.91 -2.50
N VAL A 164 35.85 7.00 -3.14
CA VAL A 164 34.70 7.74 -2.60
C VAL A 164 34.18 7.04 -1.33
N PHE A 165 34.00 5.72 -1.36
CA PHE A 165 33.55 4.96 -0.20
C PHE A 165 34.49 5.09 0.99
N ARG A 166 35.81 4.96 0.78
CA ARG A 166 36.81 5.18 1.84
C ARG A 166 36.71 6.58 2.43
N SER A 167 36.62 7.61 1.58
CA SER A 167 36.46 8.99 2.07
C SER A 167 35.19 9.20 2.89
N VAL A 168 34.08 8.56 2.50
CA VAL A 168 32.80 8.65 3.22
C VAL A 168 32.87 7.88 4.54
N THR A 169 33.47 6.69 4.55
CA THR A 169 33.66 5.88 5.76
C THR A 169 34.56 6.57 6.77
N ASP A 170 35.68 7.14 6.33
CA ASP A 170 36.58 7.90 7.19
C ASP A 170 35.90 9.15 7.74
N TRP A 171 35.11 9.86 6.91
CA TRP A 171 34.32 10.99 7.36
C TRP A 171 33.26 10.58 8.39
N TYR A 172 32.55 9.48 8.15
CA TYR A 172 31.54 8.94 9.05
C TYR A 172 32.16 8.51 10.39
N GLY A 173 33.28 7.78 10.37
CA GLY A 173 34.00 7.35 11.56
C GLY A 173 34.43 8.54 12.43
N ASN A 174 35.08 9.53 11.82
CA ASN A 174 35.50 10.75 12.52
C ASN A 174 34.33 11.55 13.13
N ARG A 175 33.14 11.49 12.54
CA ARG A 175 31.92 12.15 13.08
C ARG A 175 31.26 11.30 14.15
N LEU A 176 31.26 9.99 14.01
CA LEU A 176 30.72 9.05 14.98
C LEU A 176 31.52 9.13 16.28
N ASP A 177 32.85 9.14 16.21
CA ASP A 177 33.71 9.26 17.40
C ASP A 177 33.39 10.54 18.18
N ARG A 178 33.32 11.68 17.49
CA ARG A 178 32.92 12.96 18.09
C ARG A 178 31.50 12.94 18.68
N SER A 179 30.59 12.20 18.08
CA SER A 179 29.22 12.05 18.59
C SER A 179 29.21 11.24 19.89
N LEU A 180 30.00 10.16 19.92
CA LEU A 180 30.12 9.27 21.08
C LEU A 180 30.90 9.89 22.24
N ASP A 181 31.78 10.85 21.98
CA ASP A 181 32.46 11.65 23.01
C ASP A 181 31.46 12.48 23.84
N TYR A 182 30.40 12.98 23.21
CA TYR A 182 29.36 13.77 23.86
C TYR A 182 28.07 12.95 24.10
N ARG A 183 28.20 11.85 24.84
CA ARG A 183 27.08 10.97 25.27
C ARG A 183 25.82 11.68 25.79
N PRO A 184 25.89 12.74 26.62
CA PRO A 184 24.65 13.39 27.08
C PRO A 184 23.92 14.12 25.94
N ILE A 185 24.63 14.65 24.96
CA ILE A 185 24.02 15.33 23.81
C ILE A 185 23.35 14.32 22.89
N THR A 186 24.00 13.18 22.64
CA THR A 186 23.40 12.10 21.84
C THR A 186 22.19 11.46 22.53
N ALA A 187 22.23 11.30 23.86
CA ALA A 187 21.08 10.84 24.63
C ALA A 187 19.92 11.85 24.58
N LEU A 188 20.20 13.15 24.72
CA LEU A 188 19.19 14.21 24.57
C LEU A 188 18.57 14.18 23.17
N PHE A 189 19.41 14.05 22.13
CA PHE A 189 18.92 13.94 20.75
C PHE A 189 18.01 12.72 20.55
N ALA A 190 18.40 11.56 21.09
CA ALA A 190 17.57 10.35 21.04
C ALA A 190 16.22 10.55 21.76
N LEU A 191 16.20 11.21 22.92
CA LEU A 191 14.97 11.55 23.64
C LEU A 191 14.08 12.52 22.86
N VAL A 192 14.68 13.52 22.20
CA VAL A 192 13.94 14.46 21.34
C VAL A 192 13.31 13.74 20.16
N ILE A 193 14.04 12.83 19.49
CA ILE A 193 13.49 12.01 18.40
C ILE A 193 12.36 11.12 18.91
N LEU A 194 12.53 10.46 20.06
CA LEU A 194 11.49 9.62 20.67
C LEU A 194 10.22 10.42 20.98
N PHE A 195 10.38 11.63 21.55
CA PHE A 195 9.27 12.55 21.79
C PHE A 195 8.59 12.97 20.49
N LEU A 196 9.37 13.29 19.46
CA LEU A 196 8.87 13.72 18.16
C LEU A 196 8.09 12.61 17.46
N VAL A 197 8.50 11.35 17.60
CA VAL A 197 7.74 10.19 17.09
C VAL A 197 6.36 10.11 17.76
N GLY A 198 6.28 10.25 19.09
CA GLY A 198 5.01 10.26 19.82
C GLY A 198 4.12 11.46 19.44
N PHE A 199 4.72 12.63 19.27
CA PHE A 199 4.02 13.83 18.84
C PHE A 199 3.46 13.68 17.42
N LEU A 200 4.25 13.20 16.45
CA LEU A 200 3.80 12.98 15.09
C LEU A 200 2.74 11.88 15.00
N TYR A 201 2.86 10.80 15.77
CA TYR A 201 1.87 9.72 15.79
C TYR A 201 0.49 10.22 16.23
N THR A 202 0.43 11.07 17.26
CA THR A 202 -0.84 11.61 17.79
C THR A 202 -1.48 12.69 16.90
N HIS A 203 -0.69 13.38 16.08
CA HIS A 203 -1.17 14.43 15.17
C HIS A 203 -1.39 13.94 13.74
N SER A 204 -1.01 12.70 13.42
CA SER A 204 -1.26 12.11 12.11
C SER A 204 -2.73 11.75 11.95
N LYS A 205 -3.29 12.08 10.78
CA LYS A 205 -4.65 11.64 10.42
C LYS A 205 -4.64 10.13 10.19
N ALA A 206 -5.66 9.45 10.71
CA ALA A 206 -5.87 8.03 10.48
C ALA A 206 -6.83 7.83 9.30
N GLU A 207 -6.39 7.09 8.30
CA GLU A 207 -7.20 6.64 7.16
C GLU A 207 -6.98 5.14 6.97
N LEU A 208 -8.02 4.39 6.62
CA LEU A 208 -7.93 2.94 6.50
C LEU A 208 -7.11 2.50 5.26
N ALA A 209 -7.38 3.14 4.13
CA ALA A 209 -6.67 2.97 2.87
C ALA A 209 -6.90 4.24 2.01
N PRO A 210 -5.93 4.63 1.17
CA PRO A 210 -6.13 5.74 0.23
C PRO A 210 -7.24 5.41 -0.77
N GLU A 211 -7.99 6.42 -1.21
CA GLU A 211 -8.96 6.24 -2.31
C GLU A 211 -8.19 5.93 -3.60
N GLU A 212 -8.56 4.83 -4.27
CA GLU A 212 -8.00 4.44 -5.56
C GLU A 212 -8.91 4.87 -6.71
N ASP A 213 -8.29 5.26 -7.82
CA ASP A 213 -9.01 5.51 -9.05
C ASP A 213 -9.28 4.18 -9.76
N GLN A 214 -10.48 3.64 -9.60
CA GLN A 214 -10.92 2.40 -10.25
C GLN A 214 -11.52 2.61 -11.65
N GLY A 215 -11.37 3.81 -12.24
CA GLY A 215 -11.91 4.11 -13.58
C GLY A 215 -13.42 4.23 -13.62
N ILE A 216 -14.09 4.39 -12.48
CA ILE A 216 -15.54 4.50 -12.38
C ILE A 216 -15.94 5.47 -11.27
N LEU A 217 -16.96 6.28 -11.53
CA LEU A 217 -17.63 7.11 -10.54
C LEU A 217 -19.08 6.68 -10.45
N PHE A 218 -19.53 6.34 -9.24
CA PHE A 218 -20.91 6.00 -8.97
C PHE A 218 -21.67 7.21 -8.49
N SER A 219 -22.98 7.19 -8.71
CA SER A 219 -23.93 8.15 -8.17
C SER A 219 -25.15 7.41 -7.63
N LEU A 220 -25.43 7.62 -6.35
CA LEU A 220 -26.70 7.20 -5.76
C LEU A 220 -27.70 8.33 -5.93
N THR A 221 -28.83 8.03 -6.54
CA THR A 221 -29.94 8.96 -6.76
C THR A 221 -31.11 8.61 -5.85
N LYS A 222 -31.72 9.63 -5.27
CA LYS A 222 -32.86 9.53 -4.37
C LYS A 222 -33.88 10.59 -4.76
N ALA A 223 -35.01 10.13 -5.24
CA ALA A 223 -36.18 10.95 -5.53
C ALA A 223 -37.08 11.03 -4.29
N PRO A 224 -37.96 12.05 -4.21
CA PRO A 224 -38.97 12.15 -3.14
C PRO A 224 -39.81 10.88 -3.03
N LYS A 225 -40.32 10.53 -1.85
CA LYS A 225 -41.05 9.26 -1.67
C LYS A 225 -42.34 9.13 -2.49
N TYR A 226 -42.93 10.25 -2.90
CA TYR A 226 -44.11 10.28 -3.76
C TYR A 226 -43.79 10.11 -5.25
N ALA A 227 -42.50 10.07 -5.64
CA ALA A 227 -42.09 9.95 -7.03
C ALA A 227 -42.39 8.55 -7.57
N ASN A 228 -43.02 8.49 -8.74
CA ASN A 228 -43.21 7.25 -9.50
C ASN A 228 -41.97 6.93 -10.35
N ILE A 229 -41.93 5.75 -10.96
CA ILE A 229 -40.79 5.33 -11.78
C ILE A 229 -40.56 6.26 -12.98
N ASP A 230 -41.63 6.83 -13.56
CA ASP A 230 -41.53 7.77 -14.68
C ASP A 230 -40.81 9.05 -14.28
N TYR A 231 -41.06 9.54 -13.06
CA TYR A 231 -40.35 10.68 -12.49
C TYR A 231 -38.85 10.39 -12.36
N VAL A 232 -38.50 9.22 -11.81
CA VAL A 232 -37.09 8.82 -11.66
C VAL A 232 -36.42 8.63 -13.03
N ASN A 233 -37.13 8.08 -14.01
CA ASN A 233 -36.64 7.94 -15.38
C ASN A 233 -36.35 9.28 -16.05
N TYR A 234 -37.25 10.25 -15.92
CA TYR A 234 -37.07 11.59 -16.48
C TYR A 234 -35.79 12.27 -15.96
N TYR A 235 -35.55 12.22 -14.64
CA TYR A 235 -34.33 12.80 -14.05
C TYR A 235 -33.09 11.90 -14.21
N GLY A 236 -33.27 10.59 -14.32
CA GLY A 236 -32.21 9.64 -14.62
C GLY A 236 -31.61 9.87 -16.01
N ASP A 237 -32.45 10.17 -17.01
CA ASP A 237 -31.99 10.52 -18.37
C ASP A 237 -31.19 11.83 -18.38
N GLN A 238 -31.59 12.81 -17.57
CA GLN A 238 -30.82 14.04 -17.40
C GLN A 238 -29.47 13.77 -16.74
N LEU A 239 -29.44 12.90 -15.74
CA LEU A 239 -28.20 12.50 -15.07
C LEU A 239 -27.23 11.78 -16.03
N GLY A 240 -27.75 10.86 -16.86
CA GLY A 240 -26.97 10.20 -17.90
C GLY A 240 -26.35 11.18 -18.90
N LYS A 241 -27.11 12.20 -19.32
CA LYS A 241 -26.60 13.27 -20.20
C LYS A 241 -25.50 14.10 -19.53
N VAL A 242 -25.62 14.40 -18.24
CA VAL A 242 -24.58 15.11 -17.48
C VAL A 242 -23.31 14.27 -17.42
N PHE A 243 -23.40 12.97 -17.12
CA PHE A 243 -22.24 12.08 -17.15
C PHE A 243 -21.59 11.94 -18.53
N GLY A 244 -22.40 11.87 -19.59
CA GLY A 244 -21.92 11.82 -20.97
C GLY A 244 -21.33 13.14 -21.48
N SER A 245 -21.52 14.26 -20.77
CA SER A 245 -20.96 15.56 -21.17
C SER A 245 -19.46 15.68 -20.90
N PHE A 246 -18.90 14.82 -20.04
CA PHE A 246 -17.48 14.83 -19.72
C PHE A 246 -16.68 14.05 -20.79
N PRO A 247 -15.61 14.64 -21.35
CA PRO A 247 -14.82 13.99 -22.40
C PRO A 247 -14.05 12.75 -21.92
N GLU A 248 -13.85 12.61 -20.61
CA GLU A 248 -13.22 11.45 -19.96
C GLU A 248 -14.16 10.25 -19.81
N THR A 249 -15.46 10.43 -20.03
CA THR A 249 -16.46 9.34 -19.95
C THR A 249 -16.39 8.46 -21.20
N ASP A 250 -16.38 7.15 -20.98
CA ASP A 250 -16.48 6.14 -22.04
C ASP A 250 -17.92 5.61 -22.13
N LEU A 251 -18.45 5.14 -21.00
CA LEU A 251 -19.82 4.60 -20.90
C LEU A 251 -20.54 5.18 -19.70
N THR A 252 -21.85 5.37 -19.85
CA THR A 252 -22.74 5.76 -18.75
C THR A 252 -23.80 4.70 -18.55
N PHE A 253 -24.13 4.39 -17.31
CA PHE A 253 -25.29 3.57 -17.00
C PHE A 253 -26.17 4.27 -15.96
N VAL A 254 -27.47 4.04 -16.07
CA VAL A 254 -28.48 4.55 -15.15
C VAL A 254 -29.47 3.41 -14.90
N LEU A 255 -29.57 3.00 -13.64
CA LEU A 255 -30.44 1.94 -13.16
C LEU A 255 -31.43 2.55 -12.17
N ASN A 256 -32.64 2.84 -12.64
CA ASN A 256 -33.70 3.42 -11.83
C ASN A 256 -34.58 2.33 -11.20
N GLY A 257 -35.19 2.63 -10.06
CA GLY A 257 -36.10 1.74 -9.35
C GLY A 257 -35.43 0.64 -8.52
N THR A 258 -34.12 0.75 -8.28
CA THR A 258 -33.35 -0.21 -7.47
C THR A 258 -32.56 0.56 -6.38
N PRO A 259 -32.60 0.13 -5.10
CA PRO A 259 -33.32 -1.01 -4.54
C PRO A 259 -34.84 -0.78 -4.32
N VAL A 260 -35.31 0.47 -4.42
CA VAL A 260 -36.74 0.85 -4.30
C VAL A 260 -37.13 1.82 -5.41
N ALA A 261 -38.42 1.92 -5.70
CA ALA A 261 -38.97 2.64 -6.87
C ALA A 261 -38.53 4.11 -6.99
N ASN A 262 -38.27 4.79 -5.87
CA ASN A 262 -37.84 6.19 -5.82
C ASN A 262 -36.32 6.37 -5.74
N GLN A 263 -35.53 5.31 -5.90
CA GLN A 263 -34.07 5.34 -5.89
C GLN A 263 -33.50 4.84 -7.22
N GLY A 264 -32.25 5.17 -7.47
CA GLY A 264 -31.53 4.66 -8.62
C GLY A 264 -30.02 4.73 -8.42
N ILE A 265 -29.31 3.86 -9.11
CA ILE A 265 -27.86 3.84 -9.17
C ILE A 265 -27.46 4.23 -10.58
N ALA A 266 -26.63 5.25 -10.70
CA ALA A 266 -26.03 5.63 -11.96
C ALA A 266 -24.51 5.62 -11.83
N GLY A 267 -23.81 5.60 -12.95
CA GLY A 267 -22.37 5.73 -12.94
C GLY A 267 -21.82 6.11 -14.30
N MET A 268 -20.62 6.68 -14.25
CA MET A 268 -19.80 6.97 -15.40
C MET A 268 -18.54 6.10 -15.34
N ILE A 269 -18.39 5.24 -16.34
CA ILE A 269 -17.17 4.50 -16.60
C ILE A 269 -16.25 5.43 -17.38
N LEU A 270 -15.05 5.61 -16.86
CA LEU A 270 -14.03 6.46 -17.44
C LEU A 270 -13.24 5.70 -18.50
N LYS A 271 -12.69 6.45 -19.45
CA LYS A 271 -11.70 5.93 -20.39
C LYS A 271 -10.47 5.35 -19.66
N PRO A 272 -9.73 4.42 -20.29
CA PRO A 272 -8.47 3.90 -19.75
C PRO A 272 -7.52 5.02 -19.31
N TRP A 273 -6.71 4.77 -18.27
CA TRP A 273 -5.80 5.78 -17.70
C TRP A 273 -4.86 6.41 -18.73
N ASP A 274 -4.46 5.66 -19.76
CA ASP A 274 -3.56 6.14 -20.81
C ASP A 274 -4.21 7.18 -21.75
N GLU A 275 -5.55 7.23 -21.79
CA GLU A 275 -6.32 8.12 -22.67
C GLU A 275 -6.84 9.37 -21.95
N ARG A 276 -6.67 9.46 -20.63
CA ARG A 276 -7.18 10.57 -19.80
C ARG A 276 -6.10 11.20 -18.94
N LYS A 277 -6.24 12.51 -18.69
CA LYS A 277 -5.31 13.28 -17.86
C LYS A 277 -5.75 13.43 -16.41
N ARG A 278 -7.05 13.25 -16.14
CA ARG A 278 -7.67 13.53 -14.84
C ARG A 278 -8.08 12.23 -14.17
N SER A 279 -7.87 12.14 -12.85
CA SER A 279 -8.32 11.01 -12.04
C SER A 279 -9.80 11.11 -11.67
N SER A 280 -10.43 9.98 -11.33
CA SER A 280 -11.80 9.94 -10.79
C SER A 280 -11.95 10.84 -9.56
N THR A 281 -10.98 10.80 -8.64
CA THR A 281 -10.94 11.62 -7.43
C THR A 281 -10.89 13.12 -7.73
N ALA A 282 -10.11 13.53 -8.75
CA ALA A 282 -10.03 14.92 -9.17
C ALA A 282 -11.31 15.41 -9.87
N MET A 283 -12.06 14.51 -10.51
CA MET A 283 -13.32 14.84 -11.17
C MET A 283 -14.52 14.79 -10.22
N LYS A 284 -14.44 14.01 -9.12
CA LYS A 284 -15.54 13.79 -8.16
C LYS A 284 -16.25 15.08 -7.73
N GLN A 285 -15.50 16.12 -7.36
CA GLN A 285 -16.11 17.39 -6.92
C GLN A 285 -16.80 18.16 -8.05
N GLU A 286 -16.20 18.15 -9.25
CA GLU A 286 -16.78 18.81 -10.43
C GLU A 286 -18.05 18.10 -10.90
N VAL A 287 -17.98 16.77 -10.98
CA VAL A 287 -19.11 15.91 -11.34
C VAL A 287 -20.23 16.07 -10.30
N GLN A 288 -19.91 16.04 -9.00
CA GLN A 288 -20.89 16.32 -7.93
C GLN A 288 -21.54 17.71 -8.12
N GLY A 289 -20.76 18.74 -8.45
CA GLY A 289 -21.28 20.08 -8.71
C GLY A 289 -22.21 20.16 -9.93
N ALA A 290 -21.91 19.42 -11.00
CA ALA A 290 -22.75 19.34 -12.20
C ALA A 290 -24.06 18.57 -11.93
N VAL A 291 -23.96 17.44 -11.23
CA VAL A 291 -25.08 16.58 -10.86
C VAL A 291 -26.04 17.27 -9.87
N SER A 292 -25.50 18.08 -8.94
CA SER A 292 -26.31 18.82 -7.95
C SER A 292 -27.21 19.90 -8.56
N LYS A 293 -27.05 20.24 -9.85
CA LYS A 293 -27.95 21.16 -10.58
C LYS A 293 -29.30 20.53 -10.92
N ILE A 294 -29.41 19.20 -10.83
CA ILE A 294 -30.66 18.47 -11.07
C ILE A 294 -31.52 18.63 -9.81
N THR A 295 -32.52 19.51 -9.84
CA THR A 295 -33.32 19.84 -8.65
C THR A 295 -34.37 18.80 -8.29
N GLY A 296 -34.73 17.89 -9.20
CA GLY A 296 -35.78 16.88 -8.97
C GLY A 296 -35.34 15.65 -8.18
N THR A 297 -34.04 15.36 -8.15
CA THR A 297 -33.49 14.20 -7.45
C THR A 297 -32.21 14.57 -6.70
N GLN A 298 -32.02 14.01 -5.52
CA GLN A 298 -30.75 14.15 -4.81
C GLN A 298 -29.80 13.09 -5.34
N ALA A 299 -28.64 13.52 -5.83
CA ALA A 299 -27.66 12.63 -6.42
C ALA A 299 -26.28 12.83 -5.79
N PHE A 300 -25.69 11.73 -5.33
CA PHE A 300 -24.45 11.73 -4.56
C PHE A 300 -23.39 10.89 -5.25
N VAL A 301 -22.30 11.54 -5.65
CA VAL A 301 -21.20 10.96 -6.40
C VAL A 301 -20.12 10.44 -5.45
N PHE A 302 -19.72 9.19 -5.63
CA PHE A 302 -18.70 8.54 -4.80
C PHE A 302 -17.82 7.57 -5.62
N ASN A 303 -16.63 7.32 -5.09
CA ASN A 303 -15.72 6.28 -5.57
C ASN A 303 -16.02 4.97 -4.85
N LEU A 304 -15.74 3.84 -5.49
CA LEU A 304 -15.69 2.56 -4.78
C LEU A 304 -14.57 2.58 -3.73
N PRO A 305 -14.78 1.95 -2.57
CA PRO A 305 -13.71 1.78 -1.58
C PRO A 305 -12.58 0.93 -2.16
N ALA A 306 -11.34 1.24 -1.79
CA ALA A 306 -10.14 0.52 -2.23
C ALA A 306 -10.10 -0.94 -1.70
N LEU A 307 -10.73 -1.19 -0.55
CA LEU A 307 -10.78 -2.52 0.05
C LEU A 307 -12.18 -3.14 -0.12
N PRO A 308 -12.26 -4.42 -0.51
CA PRO A 308 -13.52 -5.15 -0.58
C PRO A 308 -14.15 -5.30 0.81
N GLY A 309 -15.48 -5.20 0.89
CA GLY A 309 -16.23 -5.30 2.15
C GLY A 309 -16.50 -3.98 2.86
N GLY A 310 -16.12 -2.83 2.26
CA GLY A 310 -16.60 -1.53 2.73
C GLY A 310 -18.14 -1.42 2.59
N PRO A 311 -18.82 -0.68 3.49
CA PRO A 311 -20.26 -0.49 3.38
C PRO A 311 -20.59 0.17 2.04
N GLY A 312 -21.51 -0.42 1.27
CA GLY A 312 -21.98 0.17 0.02
C GLY A 312 -22.62 1.53 0.30
N GLY A 313 -22.15 2.58 -0.37
CA GLY A 313 -22.66 3.95 -0.20
C GLY A 313 -21.65 4.90 0.43
N LEU A 314 -22.12 5.79 1.32
CA LEU A 314 -21.27 6.82 1.91
C LEU A 314 -20.25 6.25 2.91
N PRO A 315 -19.06 6.87 3.07
CA PRO A 315 -17.94 6.30 3.86
C PRO A 315 -18.22 6.11 5.36
N VAL A 316 -19.16 6.87 5.92
CA VAL A 316 -19.56 6.80 7.33
C VAL A 316 -21.05 6.51 7.39
N GLN A 317 -21.41 5.40 8.02
CA GLN A 317 -22.79 4.98 8.22
C GLN A 317 -23.02 4.72 9.71
N MET A 318 -24.15 5.17 10.23
CA MET A 318 -24.54 5.00 11.62
C MET A 318 -26.01 4.62 11.68
N VAL A 319 -26.33 3.62 12.50
CA VAL A 319 -27.71 3.20 12.78
C VAL A 319 -28.12 3.73 14.14
N ILE A 320 -29.20 4.51 14.18
CA ILE A 320 -29.78 5.05 15.42
C ILE A 320 -30.91 4.10 15.84
N ASN A 321 -30.69 3.39 16.95
CA ASN A 321 -31.68 2.49 17.53
C ASN A 321 -32.31 3.13 18.78
N SER A 322 -33.63 3.02 18.91
CA SER A 322 -34.38 3.41 20.10
C SER A 322 -35.51 2.44 20.36
N THR A 323 -35.90 2.29 21.62
CA THR A 323 -37.12 1.55 22.02
C THR A 323 -38.40 2.39 21.85
N SER A 324 -38.26 3.68 21.52
CA SER A 324 -39.37 4.62 21.34
C SER A 324 -39.90 4.65 19.91
N ASP A 325 -41.03 5.33 19.69
CA ASP A 325 -41.67 5.46 18.37
C ASP A 325 -40.76 6.10 17.30
N PHE A 326 -40.95 5.72 16.04
CA PHE A 326 -40.14 6.18 14.89
C PHE A 326 -40.15 7.70 14.70
N ARG A 327 -41.21 8.39 15.15
CA ARG A 327 -41.24 9.87 15.11
C ARG A 327 -40.20 10.51 16.01
N GLN A 328 -39.95 9.93 17.18
CA GLN A 328 -38.91 10.44 18.09
C GLN A 328 -37.52 10.18 17.53
N VAL A 329 -37.30 8.98 16.95
CA VAL A 329 -36.05 8.65 16.25
C VAL A 329 -35.77 9.63 15.13
N TYR A 330 -36.78 9.97 14.32
CA TYR A 330 -36.65 10.96 13.25
C TYR A 330 -36.32 12.37 13.76
N GLN A 331 -36.92 12.81 14.87
CA GLN A 331 -36.60 14.11 15.46
C GLN A 331 -35.14 14.19 15.93
N GLU A 332 -34.65 13.16 16.62
CA GLU A 332 -33.26 13.12 17.09
C GLU A 332 -32.26 12.98 15.94
N MET A 333 -32.61 12.20 14.92
CA MET A 333 -31.84 12.05 13.69
C MET A 333 -31.74 13.36 12.89
N GLU A 334 -32.83 14.13 12.74
CA GLU A 334 -32.77 15.45 12.08
C GLU A 334 -31.92 16.45 12.89
N LYS A 335 -31.96 16.40 14.23
CA LYS A 335 -31.04 17.18 15.08
C LYS A 335 -29.58 16.80 14.82
N LEU A 336 -29.28 15.50 14.76
CA LEU A 336 -27.93 15.00 14.49
C LEU A 336 -27.45 15.44 13.10
N LYS A 337 -28.31 15.32 12.09
CA LYS A 337 -28.03 15.75 10.71
C LYS A 337 -27.79 17.26 10.62
N ALA A 338 -28.58 18.07 11.31
CA ALA A 338 -28.37 19.52 11.39
C ALA A 338 -27.04 19.86 12.08
N ALA A 339 -26.69 19.16 13.17
CA ALA A 339 -25.40 19.32 13.84
C ALA A 339 -24.22 18.91 12.95
N ALA A 340 -24.35 17.80 12.19
CA ALA A 340 -23.35 17.34 11.24
C ALA A 340 -23.11 18.34 10.11
N ARG A 341 -24.16 18.97 9.58
CA ARG A 341 -24.02 20.06 8.59
C ARG A 341 -23.35 21.30 9.19
N LYS A 342 -23.68 21.63 10.44
CA LYS A 342 -23.12 22.80 11.13
C LYS A 342 -21.66 22.64 11.54
N SER A 343 -21.19 21.42 11.76
CA SER A 343 -19.80 21.16 12.16
C SER A 343 -18.78 21.46 11.04
N GLY A 344 -19.22 21.50 9.78
CA GLY A 344 -18.34 21.70 8.62
C GLY A 344 -17.43 20.50 8.32
N LEU A 345 -17.54 19.41 9.08
CA LEU A 345 -16.75 18.18 8.89
C LEU A 345 -17.34 17.28 7.79
N PHE A 346 -18.62 17.44 7.47
CA PHE A 346 -19.35 16.61 6.51
C PHE A 346 -19.88 17.44 5.36
N ILE A 347 -19.53 17.06 4.13
CA ILE A 347 -20.00 17.72 2.89
C ILE A 347 -21.46 17.33 2.61
N VAL A 348 -21.83 16.10 2.93
CA VAL A 348 -23.18 15.54 2.71
C VAL A 348 -23.61 14.79 3.96
N SER A 349 -24.89 14.93 4.31
CA SER A 349 -25.54 14.17 5.37
C SER A 349 -26.94 13.77 4.89
N ASP A 350 -27.19 12.47 4.74
CA ASP A 350 -28.48 11.90 4.34
C ASP A 350 -29.04 10.96 5.42
N SER A 351 -30.34 10.64 5.33
CA SER A 351 -31.02 9.66 6.16
C SER A 351 -32.04 8.85 5.36
N ASP A 352 -32.17 7.57 5.69
CA ASP A 352 -33.15 6.65 5.12
C ASP A 352 -34.56 6.80 5.74
N LEU A 353 -34.67 7.34 6.97
CA LEU A 353 -35.95 7.55 7.65
C LEU A 353 -36.54 8.91 7.26
N ALA A 354 -37.74 8.90 6.66
CA ALA A 354 -38.48 10.11 6.29
C ALA A 354 -40.00 9.90 6.31
N PHE A 355 -40.76 10.96 6.58
CA PHE A 355 -42.23 10.97 6.74
C PHE A 355 -42.95 11.75 5.61
N ASP A 356 -42.39 11.75 4.41
CA ASP A 356 -42.83 12.54 3.25
C ASP A 356 -43.75 11.80 2.29
N GLN A 357 -44.17 10.57 2.62
CA GLN A 357 -45.10 9.80 1.80
C GLN A 357 -46.55 10.17 2.14
N PRO A 358 -47.35 10.70 1.19
CA PRO A 358 -48.76 10.92 1.42
C PRO A 358 -49.46 9.56 1.56
N VAL A 359 -49.98 9.29 2.75
CA VAL A 359 -50.92 8.18 3.00
C VAL A 359 -52.30 8.66 2.56
N CYS A 360 -52.85 8.06 1.51
CA CYS A 360 -54.28 8.20 1.21
C CYS A 360 -55.05 7.60 2.39
N GLY A 361 -55.82 8.44 3.09
CA GLY A 361 -56.71 8.04 4.18
C GLY A 361 -57.94 7.31 3.70
#